data_AF-A0A534JYN9-F1
#
_entry.id   AF-A0A534JYN9-F1
#
_cell.length_a   1.000
_cell.length_b   1.000
_cell.length_c   1.000
_cell.angle_alpha   90.00
_cell.angle_beta   90.00
_cell.angle_gamma   90.00
#
_symmetry.space_group_name_H-M   'P 1'
#
loop_
_entity.id
_entity.type
_entity.pdbx_description
1 polymer ?
#
loop_
_entity_poly.entity_id
_entity_poly.type
_entity_poly.pdbx_seq_one_letter_code
_entity_poly.pdbx_strand_id
1 'polypeptide(L)'
;MTRIKGLWAILFEVEDADVREDLALVATAIQVHFVNRMTRERAVIEFMAIRFRWPASRTRKRLQGLVDLGVLRCTRDLADNWTKVYEVVDRPHVPAAFALEMAG
;
A
#
# COMPACT_ATOMS: atom_id res chain seq x y z
N MET A 1 -2.65 21.30 12.99
CA MET A 1 -3.01 19.96 13.51
C MET A 1 -3.63 19.18 12.36
N THR A 2 -2.84 18.38 11.65
CA THR A 2 -3.33 17.52 10.57
C THR A 2 -4.18 16.42 11.19
N ARG A 3 -5.50 16.43 10.96
CA ARG A 3 -6.36 15.31 11.36
C ARG A 3 -5.84 14.06 10.67
N ILE A 4 -5.34 13.12 11.46
CA ILE A 4 -5.02 11.77 11.04
C ILE A 4 -6.33 11.16 10.53
N LYS A 5 -6.56 11.22 9.21
CA LYS A 5 -7.67 10.53 8.56
C LYS A 5 -7.25 9.09 8.40
N GLY A 6 -8.07 8.15 8.89
CA GLY A 6 -7.78 6.74 8.68
C GLY A 6 -7.79 6.36 7.19
N LEU A 7 -7.13 5.26 6.83
CA LEU A 7 -6.96 4.74 5.46
C LEU A 7 -8.28 4.79 4.70
N TRP A 8 -9.33 4.26 5.33
CA TRP A 8 -10.65 4.19 4.76
C TRP A 8 -11.26 5.57 4.48
N ALA A 9 -11.01 6.57 5.33
CA ALA A 9 -11.48 7.93 5.08
C ALA A 9 -10.74 8.59 3.91
N ILE A 10 -9.46 8.28 3.69
CA ILE A 10 -8.70 8.76 2.53
C ILE A 10 -9.17 8.04 1.26
N LEU A 11 -9.35 6.73 1.32
CA LEU A 11 -9.79 5.93 0.18
C LEU A 11 -11.25 6.23 -0.23
N PHE A 12 -12.13 6.59 0.72
CA PHE A 12 -13.51 6.95 0.40
C PHE A 12 -13.62 8.20 -0.48
N GLU A 13 -12.57 9.04 -0.53
CA GLU A 13 -12.49 10.22 -1.41
C GLU A 13 -12.12 9.85 -2.86
N VAL A 14 -11.74 8.60 -3.14
CA VAL A 14 -11.45 8.10 -4.50
C VAL A 14 -12.76 7.71 -5.19
N GLU A 15 -13.18 8.45 -6.22
CA GLU A 15 -14.49 8.25 -6.87
C GLU A 15 -14.65 6.88 -7.53
N ASP A 16 -13.62 6.41 -8.23
CA ASP A 16 -13.62 5.13 -8.93
C ASP A 16 -13.54 3.95 -7.94
N ALA A 17 -14.58 3.11 -7.94
CA ALA A 17 -14.72 2.00 -6.99
C ALA A 17 -13.66 0.91 -7.19
N ASP A 18 -13.31 0.58 -8.44
CA ASP A 18 -12.31 -0.45 -8.75
C ASP A 18 -10.91 0.02 -8.35
N VAL A 19 -10.62 1.31 -8.60
CA VAL A 19 -9.37 1.92 -8.15
C VAL A 19 -9.30 1.98 -6.64
N ARG A 20 -10.40 2.31 -5.97
CA ARG A 20 -10.49 2.35 -4.51
C ARG A 20 -10.21 0.99 -3.89
N GLU A 21 -10.83 -0.07 -4.41
CA GLU A 21 -10.63 -1.45 -3.96
C GLU A 21 -9.17 -1.89 -4.17
N ASP A 22 -8.63 -1.62 -5.36
CA ASP A 22 -7.22 -1.91 -5.66
C ASP A 22 -6.25 -1.23 -4.69
N LEU A 23 -6.50 0.05 -4.38
CA LEU A 23 -5.68 0.82 -3.43
C LEU A 23 -5.81 0.27 -2.00
N ALA A 24 -7.02 -0.08 -1.58
CA ALA A 24 -7.28 -0.71 -0.29
C ALA A 24 -6.52 -2.03 -0.15
N LEU A 25 -6.53 -2.84 -1.20
CA LEU A 25 -5.85 -4.14 -1.22
C LEU A 25 -4.33 -3.99 -1.08
N VAL A 26 -3.71 -3.09 -1.86
CA VAL A 26 -2.26 -2.85 -1.78
C VAL A 26 -1.88 -2.26 -0.42
N ALA A 27 -2.63 -1.28 0.10
CA ALA A 27 -2.37 -0.68 1.40
C ALA A 27 -2.47 -1.70 2.54
N THR A 28 -3.49 -2.56 2.51
CA THR A 28 -3.67 -3.64 3.48
C THR A 28 -2.55 -4.67 3.38
N ALA A 29 -2.17 -5.08 2.17
CA ALA A 29 -1.07 -6.03 1.96
C ALA A 29 0.24 -5.50 2.56
N ILE A 30 0.56 -4.22 2.36
CA ILE A 30 1.73 -3.57 2.96
C ILE A 30 1.63 -3.59 4.49
N GLN A 31 0.49 -3.20 5.05
CA GLN A 31 0.33 -3.10 6.51
C GLN A 31 0.35 -4.46 7.23
N VAL A 32 -0.19 -5.50 6.62
CA VAL A 32 -0.31 -6.84 7.21
C VAL A 32 0.97 -7.66 7.04
N HIS A 33 1.54 -7.67 5.82
CA HIS A 33 2.65 -8.59 5.49
C HIS A 33 4.04 -7.96 5.58
N PHE A 34 4.12 -6.62 5.64
CA PHE A 34 5.38 -5.91 5.72
C PHE A 34 5.43 -5.09 7.00
N VAL A 35 5.68 -5.81 8.10
CA VAL A 35 5.68 -5.28 9.48
C VAL A 35 6.75 -4.19 9.68
N ASN A 36 7.84 -4.25 8.92
CA ASN A 36 8.85 -3.19 8.90
C ASN A 36 8.32 -1.93 8.24
N ARG A 37 8.64 -0.76 8.82
CA ARG A 37 8.17 0.55 8.32
C ARG A 37 8.52 0.82 6.86
N MET A 38 9.49 0.11 6.29
CA MET A 38 10.00 0.34 4.95
C MET A 38 9.91 -0.93 4.12
N THR A 39 9.19 -0.86 3.00
CA THR A 39 8.97 -1.98 2.09
C THR A 39 9.49 -1.66 0.69
N ARG A 40 10.34 -2.54 0.13
CA ARG A 40 10.87 -2.38 -1.23
C ARG A 40 9.78 -2.61 -2.28
N GLU A 41 9.77 -1.81 -3.34
CA GLU A 41 8.81 -1.94 -4.46
C GLU A 41 8.71 -3.37 -4.98
N ARG A 42 9.88 -4.00 -5.21
CA ARG A 42 9.98 -5.35 -5.75
C ARG A 42 9.25 -6.38 -4.88
N ALA A 43 9.36 -6.26 -3.55
CA ALA A 43 8.72 -7.20 -2.64
C ALA A 43 7.19 -7.09 -2.69
N VAL A 44 6.64 -5.87 -2.78
CA VAL A 44 5.19 -5.67 -2.96
C VAL A 44 4.74 -6.19 -4.31
N ILE A 45 5.49 -5.94 -5.38
CA ILE A 45 5.17 -6.45 -6.73
C ILE A 45 5.13 -7.98 -6.73
N GLU A 46 6.15 -8.63 -6.18
CA GLU A 46 6.25 -10.09 -6.13
C GLU A 46 5.09 -10.68 -5.30
N PHE A 47 4.78 -10.09 -4.15
CA PHE A 47 3.64 -10.50 -3.34
C PHE A 47 2.32 -10.40 -4.10
N MET A 48 2.04 -9.25 -4.73
CA MET A 48 0.79 -9.03 -5.47
C MET A 48 0.69 -9.94 -6.70
N ALA A 49 1.81 -10.21 -7.38
CA ALA A 49 1.87 -11.11 -8.52
C ALA A 49 1.58 -12.56 -8.11
N ILE A 50 2.10 -13.02 -6.97
CA ILE A 50 1.87 -14.38 -6.47
C ILE A 50 0.43 -14.52 -5.94
N ARG A 51 -0.01 -13.60 -5.08
CA ARG A 51 -1.28 -13.74 -4.33
C ARG A 51 -2.52 -13.35 -5.15
N PHE A 52 -2.38 -12.37 -6.03
CA PHE A 52 -3.52 -11.79 -6.77
C PHE A 52 -3.34 -11.83 -8.30
N ARG A 53 -2.24 -12.41 -8.79
CA ARG A 53 -1.92 -12.50 -10.24
C ARG A 53 -1.85 -11.14 -10.93
N TRP A 54 -1.49 -10.09 -10.20
CA TRP A 54 -1.38 -8.76 -10.78
C TRP A 54 -0.12 -8.60 -11.63
N PRO A 55 -0.21 -7.94 -12.81
CA PRO A 55 0.97 -7.51 -13.52
C PRO A 55 1.69 -6.41 -12.72
N ALA A 56 3.02 -6.39 -12.78
CA ALA A 56 3.84 -5.43 -12.03
C ALA A 56 3.44 -3.96 -12.29
N SER A 57 2.99 -3.63 -13.49
CA SER A 57 2.52 -2.29 -13.86
C SER A 57 1.29 -1.85 -13.06
N ARG A 58 0.36 -2.76 -12.74
CA ARG A 58 -0.82 -2.46 -11.92
C ARG A 58 -0.39 -2.11 -10.49
N THR A 59 0.44 -2.96 -9.88
CA THR A 59 0.95 -2.71 -8.51
C THR A 59 1.70 -1.39 -8.42
N ARG A 60 2.57 -1.06 -9.40
CA ARG A 60 3.28 0.22 -9.42
C ARG A 60 2.35 1.42 -9.51
N LYS A 61 1.31 1.37 -10.36
CA LYS A 61 0.32 2.44 -10.46
C LYS A 61 -0.41 2.65 -9.13
N ARG A 62 -0.77 1.56 -8.43
CA ARG A 62 -1.45 1.65 -7.12
C ARG A 62 -0.52 2.14 -6.01
N LEU A 63 0.73 1.72 -6.00
CA LEU A 63 1.75 2.26 -5.09
C LEU A 63 1.92 3.78 -5.28
N GLN A 64 1.99 4.25 -6.54
CA GLN A 64 2.05 5.68 -6.82
C GLN A 64 0.78 6.39 -6.35
N GLY A 65 -0.42 5.84 -6.62
CA GLY A 65 -1.67 6.43 -6.14
C GLY A 65 -1.73 6.54 -4.61
N LEU A 66 -1.23 5.55 -3.88
CA LEU A 66 -1.14 5.63 -2.40
C LEU A 66 -0.13 6.69 -1.92
N VAL A 67 0.93 6.96 -2.71
CA VAL A 67 1.85 8.07 -2.42
C VAL A 67 1.17 9.41 -2.68
N ASP A 68 0.45 9.54 -3.78
CA ASP A 68 -0.25 10.78 -4.16
C ASP A 68 -1.36 11.12 -3.14
N LEU A 69 -2.00 10.10 -2.56
CA LEU A 69 -2.97 10.23 -1.47
C LEU A 69 -2.34 10.47 -0.09
N GLY A 70 -1.02 10.46 0.02
CA GLY A 70 -0.30 10.64 1.29
C GLY A 70 -0.37 9.46 2.27
N VAL A 71 -0.85 8.29 1.81
CA VAL A 71 -0.87 7.05 2.61
C VAL A 71 0.53 6.45 2.73
N LEU A 72 1.29 6.51 1.63
CA LEU A 72 2.67 6.05 1.57
C LEU A 72 3.63 7.22 1.34
N ARG A 73 4.83 7.11 1.93
CA ARG A 73 5.99 7.92 1.58
C ARG A 73 6.91 7.08 0.72
N CYS A 74 7.24 7.56 -0.47
CA CYS A 74 8.23 6.93 -1.32
C CYS A 74 9.61 7.57 -1.11
N THR A 75 10.60 6.76 -0.79
CA THR A 75 12.02 7.15 -0.74
C THR A 75 12.82 6.27 -1.69
N ARG A 76 14.07 6.63 -1.96
CA ARG A 76 15.01 5.80 -2.72
C ARG A 76 16.13 5.35 -1.82
N ASP A 77 16.39 4.05 -1.80
CA ASP A 77 17.55 3.48 -1.12
C ASP A 77 18.79 3.72 -1.98
N LEU A 78 19.64 4.65 -1.54
CA LEU A 78 20.88 5.01 -2.23
C LEU A 78 21.95 3.92 -2.10
N ALA A 79 21.89 3.07 -1.07
CA ALA A 79 22.82 1.97 -0.88
C ALA A 79 22.49 0.75 -1.75
N ASP A 80 21.23 0.63 -2.20
CA ASP A 80 20.71 -0.51 -2.97
C ASP A 80 20.23 -0.10 -4.38
N ASN A 81 21.13 0.50 -5.16
CA ASN A 81 20.92 0.83 -6.58
C ASN A 81 19.65 1.67 -6.86
N TRP A 82 19.35 2.65 -6.00
CA TRP A 82 18.21 3.57 -6.15
C TRP A 82 16.83 2.87 -6.11
N THR A 83 16.74 1.73 -5.43
CA THR A 83 15.48 1.00 -5.30
C THR A 83 14.44 1.85 -4.56
N LYS A 84 13.21 1.90 -5.10
CA LYS A 84 12.09 2.57 -4.43
C LYS A 84 11.67 1.80 -3.18
N VAL A 85 11.55 2.53 -2.09
CA VAL A 85 11.11 2.03 -0.78
C VAL A 85 9.89 2.84 -0.34
N TYR A 86 8.85 2.13 0.06
CA TYR A 86 7.58 2.71 0.52
C TYR A 86 7.45 2.56 2.03
N GLU A 87 7.14 3.65 2.70
CA GLU A 87 6.85 3.71 4.13
C GLU A 87 5.40 4.11 4.36
N VAL A 88 4.71 3.44 5.28
CA VAL A 88 3.35 3.80 5.68
C VAL A 88 3.42 5.03 6.59
N VAL A 89 2.89 6.18 6.13
CA VAL A 89 3.02 7.48 6.82
C VAL A 89 2.20 7.53 8.10
N ASP A 90 1.05 6.88 8.07
CA ASP A 90 0.14 6.72 9.19
C ASP A 90 -0.43 5.31 9.08
N ARG A 91 -0.39 4.51 10.17
CA ARG A 91 -1.00 3.18 10.21
C ARG A 91 -2.44 3.34 10.67
N PRO A 92 -3.41 3.37 9.78
CA PRO A 92 -4.78 3.44 10.19
C PRO A 92 -5.15 2.06 10.71
N HIS A 93 -6.05 2.01 11.69
CA HIS A 93 -6.53 0.72 12.17
C HIS A 93 -7.15 -0.04 10.99
N VAL A 94 -6.53 -1.16 10.59
CA VAL A 94 -7.13 -2.13 9.67
C VAL A 94 -8.22 -2.86 10.45
N PRO A 95 -9.50 -2.81 10.04
CA PRO A 95 -10.55 -3.58 10.70
C PRO A 95 -10.19 -5.08 10.68
N ALA A 96 -10.40 -5.76 11.80
CA ALA A 96 -9.97 -7.15 12.00
C ALA A 96 -10.52 -8.13 10.93
N ALA A 97 -11.70 -7.85 10.37
CA ALA A 97 -12.30 -8.64 9.29
C ALA A 97 -11.38 -8.76 8.05
N PHE A 98 -10.80 -7.64 7.61
CA PHE A 98 -9.87 -7.63 6.47
C PHE A 98 -8.52 -8.27 6.79
N ALA A 99 -8.05 -8.15 8.04
CA ALA A 99 -6.80 -8.78 8.46
C ALA A 99 -6.90 -10.32 8.43
N LEU A 100 -8.08 -10.87 8.77
CA LEU A 100 -8.34 -12.32 8.74
C LEU A 100 -8.38 -12.88 7.31
N GLU A 101 -8.97 -12.17 6.36
CA GLU A 101 -9.02 -12.58 4.94
C GLU A 101 -7.64 -12.56 4.26
N MET A 102 -6.74 -11.72 4.76
CA MET A 102 -5.39 -11.53 4.23
C MET A 102 -4.34 -12.41 4.92
N ALA A 103 -4.58 -12.90 6.13
CA ALA A 103 -3.65 -13.75 6.88
C ALA A 103 -3.63 -15.22 6.41
N GLY A 104 -4.51 -15.60 5.47
CA GLY A 104 -4.63 -16.93 4.88
C GLY A 104 -3.84 -17.13 3.59
#